data_AF-A0A0B1S5G2-F1
#
_entry.id   AF-A0A0B1S5G2-F1
#
_cell.length_a   1.000
_cell.length_b   1.000
_cell.length_c   1.000
_cell.angle_alpha   90.00
_cell.angle_beta   90.00
_cell.angle_gamma   90.00
#
_symmetry.space_group_name_H-M   'P 1'
#
loop_
_entity.id
_entity.type
_entity.pdbx_description
1 polymer ?
#
loop_
_entity_poly.entity_id
_entity_poly.type
_entity_poly.pdbx_seq_one_letter_code
_entity_poly.pdbx_strand_id
1 'polypeptide(L)'
;MPFQKMENISNFLEACKAYGVAEISCFQTVDLYENKQCYKVIECLRSLAAVAQSRGADVEFPPWVVRLSHSRPRQFPESVMRRGEMVIPLQA
;
A
#
# COMPACT_ATOMS: atom_id res chain seq x y z
N MET A 1 22.50 16.40 15.91
CA MET A 1 22.75 17.34 14.79
C MET A 1 21.59 17.30 13.79
N PRO A 2 21.28 18.39 13.05
CA PRO A 2 20.26 18.41 11.99
C PRO A 2 20.41 17.26 10.99
N PHE A 3 21.66 16.98 10.61
CA PHE A 3 22.04 15.94 9.66
C PHE A 3 21.63 14.52 10.11
N GLN A 4 21.88 14.17 11.37
CA GLN A 4 21.53 12.84 11.93
C GLN A 4 20.02 12.58 11.89
N LYS A 5 19.19 13.61 12.11
CA LYS A 5 17.73 13.46 12.04
C LYS A 5 17.28 13.20 10.60
N MET A 6 17.85 13.91 9.64
CA MET A 6 17.56 13.69 8.21
C MET A 6 18.01 12.32 7.73
N GLU A 7 19.18 11.86 8.16
CA GLU A 7 19.74 10.54 7.83
C GLU A 7 18.90 9.38 8.39
N ASN A 8 18.41 9.51 9.64
CA ASN A 8 17.50 8.51 10.20
C ASN A 8 16.20 8.38 9.39
N ILE A 9 15.68 9.49 8.88
CA ILE A 9 14.47 9.50 8.05
C ILE A 9 14.75 8.85 6.69
N SER A 10 15.88 9.15 6.05
CA SER A 10 16.25 8.48 4.80
C SER A 10 16.45 6.98 4.98
N ASN A 11 17.08 6.55 6.07
CA ASN A 11 17.27 5.13 6.38
C ASN A 11 15.94 4.41 6.58
N PHE A 12 14.96 5.05 7.24
CA PHE A 12 13.61 4.51 7.35
C PHE A 12 12.94 4.35 5.98
N LEU A 13 13.02 5.37 5.12
CA LEU A 13 12.41 5.33 3.79
C LEU A 13 13.02 4.22 2.92
N GLU A 14 14.34 4.06 2.96
CA GLU A 14 15.04 2.99 2.24
C GLU A 14 14.61 1.60 2.73
N ALA A 15 14.49 1.43 4.06
CA ALA A 15 13.98 0.19 4.65
C ALA A 15 12.52 -0.09 4.23
N CYS A 16 11.66 0.92 4.17
CA CYS A 16 10.28 0.76 3.70
C CYS A 16 10.21 0.33 2.23
N LYS A 17 11.04 0.91 1.36
CA LYS A 17 11.14 0.52 -0.05
C LYS A 17 11.61 -0.94 -0.19
N ALA A 18 12.68 -1.32 0.54
CA ALA A 18 13.17 -2.70 0.58
C ALA A 18 12.12 -3.68 1.15
N TYR A 19 11.28 -3.22 2.07
CA TYR A 19 10.18 -4.01 2.63
C TYR A 19 8.99 -4.15 1.66
N GLY A 20 8.98 -3.47 0.52
CA GLY A 20 7.95 -3.59 -0.51
C GLY A 20 6.79 -2.61 -0.36
N VAL A 21 6.96 -1.53 0.39
CA VAL A 21 6.04 -0.39 0.35
C VAL A 21 6.20 0.33 -0.98
N ALA A 22 5.09 0.66 -1.63
CA ALA A 22 5.12 1.38 -2.90
C ALA A 22 5.73 2.77 -2.71
N GLU A 23 6.62 3.16 -3.63
CA GLU A 23 7.32 4.45 -3.56
C GLU A 23 6.37 5.65 -3.59
N ILE A 24 5.20 5.50 -4.23
CA ILE A 24 4.14 6.52 -4.25
C ILE A 24 3.59 6.83 -2.85
N SER A 25 3.67 5.87 -1.94
CA SER A 25 3.20 5.97 -0.57
C SER A 25 4.32 6.38 0.39
N CYS A 26 5.56 6.54 -0.09
CA CYS A 26 6.67 7.06 0.69
C CYS A 26 6.61 8.60 0.75
N PHE A 27 7.04 9.16 1.88
CA PHE A 27 7.17 10.61 2.06
C PHE A 27 8.62 11.06 1.84
N GLN A 28 8.85 12.38 1.76
CA GLN A 28 10.20 12.93 1.64
C GLN A 28 10.73 13.42 2.99
N THR A 29 12.05 13.42 3.19
CA THR A 29 12.67 13.87 4.44
C THR A 29 12.21 15.25 4.90
N VAL A 30 11.99 16.18 3.96
CA VAL A 30 11.49 17.53 4.23
C VAL A 30 10.05 17.55 4.77
N ASP A 31 9.22 16.57 4.39
CA ASP A 31 7.82 16.50 4.81
C ASP A 31 7.68 16.30 6.32
N LEU A 32 8.60 15.50 6.90
CA LEU A 32 8.67 15.22 8.34
C LEU A 32 9.61 16.17 9.08
N TYR A 33 10.77 16.51 8.51
CA TYR A 33 11.77 17.35 9.17
C TYR A 33 11.29 18.81 9.31
N GLU A 34 10.65 19.37 8.28
CA GLU A 34 10.13 20.75 8.30
C GLU A 34 8.63 20.81 8.62
N ASN A 35 8.00 19.66 8.91
CA ASN A 35 6.57 19.55 9.20
C ASN A 35 5.68 20.15 8.09
N LYS A 36 6.07 19.95 6.83
CA LYS A 36 5.29 20.45 5.67
C LYS A 36 4.08 19.57 5.38
N GLN A 37 4.24 18.25 5.46
CA GLN A 37 3.23 17.28 5.00
C GLN A 37 3.21 16.03 5.90
N CYS A 38 2.89 16.21 7.19
CA CYS A 38 2.77 15.09 8.15
C CYS A 38 1.73 14.03 7.74
N TYR A 39 0.71 14.41 6.98
CA TYR A 39 -0.30 13.46 6.49
C TYR A 39 0.32 12.33 5.64
N LYS A 40 1.31 12.64 4.79
CA LYS A 40 2.02 11.62 3.99
C LYS A 40 2.79 10.62 4.85
N VAL A 41 3.29 11.05 6.00
CA VAL A 41 3.99 10.17 6.95
C VAL A 41 3.00 9.15 7.53
N ILE A 42 1.79 9.60 7.88
CA ILE A 42 0.72 8.72 8.38
C ILE A 42 0.29 7.73 7.29
N GLU A 43 0.16 8.19 6.04
CA GLU A 43 -0.18 7.33 4.91
C GLU A 43 0.91 6.27 4.62
N CYS A 44 2.18 6.66 4.72
CA CYS A 44 3.31 5.75 4.61
C CYS A 44 3.27 4.66 5.69
N LEU A 45 3.01 5.05 6.94
CA LEU A 45 2.87 4.11 8.07
C LEU A 45 1.70 3.14 7.86
N ARG A 46 0.56 3.62 7.35
CA ARG A 46 -0.58 2.75 7.01
C ARG A 46 -0.23 1.75 5.92
N SER A 47 0.50 2.19 4.90
CA SER A 47 0.95 1.34 3.80
C SER A 47 1.97 0.30 4.26
N LEU A 48 2.90 0.69 5.14
CA LEU A 48 3.83 -0.23 5.78
C LEU A 48 3.11 -1.29 6.62
N ALA A 49 2.13 -0.89 7.42
CA ALA A 49 1.32 -1.82 8.22
C ALA A 49 0.52 -2.78 7.34
N ALA A 50 -0.01 -2.31 6.21
CA ALA A 50 -0.69 -3.16 5.23
C ALA A 50 0.26 -4.25 4.68
N VAL A 51 1.47 -3.86 4.26
CA VAL A 51 2.49 -4.79 3.73
C VAL A 51 2.99 -5.75 4.82
N ALA A 52 3.16 -5.29 6.06
CA ALA A 52 3.51 -6.15 7.18
C ALA A 52 2.41 -7.19 7.47
N GLN A 53 1.14 -6.78 7.38
CA GLN A 53 0.00 -7.70 7.54
C GLN A 53 -0.07 -8.72 6.40
N SER A 54 0.17 -8.33 5.14
CA SER A 54 0.16 -9.27 4.01
C SER A 54 1.31 -10.28 4.07
N ARG A 55 2.44 -9.91 4.69
CA ARG A 55 3.58 -10.81 4.98
C ARG A 55 3.39 -11.68 6.22
N GLY A 56 2.30 -11.50 6.97
CA GLY A 56 2.01 -12.30 8.17
C GLY A 56 2.89 -11.96 9.36
N ALA A 57 3.28 -10.69 9.53
CA ALA A 57 4.01 -10.27 10.72
C ALA A 57 3.16 -10.47 11.98
N ASP A 58 3.77 -11.02 13.04
CA ASP A 58 3.13 -11.32 14.32
C ASP A 58 3.01 -10.06 15.18
N VAL A 59 2.17 -9.13 14.74
CA VAL A 59 1.93 -7.85 15.40
C VAL A 59 0.42 -7.61 15.47
N GLU A 60 -0.06 -7.12 16.61
CA GLU A 60 -1.44 -6.65 16.70
C GLU A 60 -1.62 -5.42 15.81
N PHE A 61 -2.34 -5.60 14.69
CA PHE A 61 -2.66 -4.50 13.79
C PHE A 61 -3.91 -3.76 14.27
N PRO A 62 -3.82 -2.45 14.48
CA PRO A 62 -4.99 -1.63 14.79
C PRO A 62 -6.04 -1.63 13.65
N PRO A 63 -7.32 -1.35 13.94
CA PRO A 63 -8.41 -1.38 12.94
C PRO A 63 -8.30 -0.33 11.83
N TRP A 64 -7.41 0.67 11.96
CA TRP A 64 -7.16 1.69 10.93
C TRP A 64 -6.14 1.23 9.86
N VAL A 65 -5.55 0.05 10.02
CA VAL A 65 -4.67 -0.57 9.02
C VAL A 65 -5.50 -1.08 7.86
N VAL A 66 -5.18 -0.62 6.65
CA VAL A 66 -5.88 -1.03 5.44
C VAL A 66 -5.36 -2.40 5.04
N ARG A 67 -6.25 -3.40 4.95
CA ARG A 67 -5.86 -4.71 4.42
C ARG A 67 -5.62 -4.57 2.92
N LEU A 68 -4.47 -5.06 2.43
CA LEU A 68 -4.23 -5.15 1.00
C LEU A 68 -5.32 -6.02 0.36
N SER A 69 -5.95 -5.51 -0.69
CA SER A 69 -6.99 -6.23 -1.40
C SER A 69 -6.35 -7.39 -2.18
N HIS A 70 -6.78 -8.60 -1.87
CA HIS A 70 -6.42 -9.77 -2.67
C HIS A 70 -7.41 -9.92 -3.82
N SER A 71 -6.91 -10.18 -5.03
CA SER A 71 -7.76 -10.56 -6.14
C SER A 71 -8.54 -11.81 -5.77
N ARG A 72 -9.87 -11.72 -5.82
CA ARG A 72 -10.78 -12.84 -5.60
C ARG A 72 -11.41 -13.20 -6.94
N PRO A 73 -10.73 -13.99 -7.80
CA PRO A 73 -11.32 -14.43 -9.05
C PRO A 73 -12.57 -15.26 -8.73
N ARG A 74 -13.72 -14.80 -9.21
CA ARG A 74 -14.98 -15.55 -9.07
C ARG A 74 -15.02 -16.58 -10.19
N GLN A 75 -15.17 -17.85 -9.82
CA GLN A 75 -15.40 -18.91 -10.78
C GLN A 75 -16.90 -18.94 -11.09
N PHE A 76 -17.24 -18.79 -12.36
CA PHE A 76 -18.61 -18.95 -12.85
C PHE A 76 -18.74 -20.32 -13.53
N PRO A 77 -19.92 -20.97 -13.43
CA PRO A 77 -20.17 -22.18 -14.17
C PRO A 77 -20.11 -21.91 -15.68
N GLU A 78 -19.69 -22.91 -16.45
CA GLU A 78 -19.45 -22.80 -17.90
C GLU A 78 -20.69 -22.32 -18.67
N SER A 79 -21.88 -22.70 -18.21
CA SER A 79 -23.16 -22.25 -18.77
C SER A 79 -23.38 -20.73 -18.67
N VAL A 80 -22.81 -20.08 -17.65
CA VAL A 80 -22.88 -18.62 -17.47
C VAL A 80 -21.82 -17.92 -18.32
N MET A 81 -20.60 -18.48 -18.40
CA MET A 81 -19.53 -17.95 -19.26
C MET A 81 -19.95 -17.94 -20.74
N ARG A 82 -20.52 -19.05 -21.23
CA ARG A 82 -21.00 -19.19 -22.61
C ARG A 82 -22.18 -18.27 -22.96
N ARG A 83 -23.01 -17.93 -21.97
CA ARG A 83 -24.08 -16.93 -22.14
C ARG A 83 -23.53 -15.50 -22.22
N GLY A 84 -22.40 -15.23 -21.56
CA GLY A 84 -21.71 -13.94 -21.65
C GLY A 84 -21.13 -13.68 -23.03
N GLU A 85 -20.61 -14.70 -23.70
CA GLU A 85 -20.05 -14.60 -25.07
C GLU A 85 -21.11 -14.25 -26.13
N MET A 86 -22.39 -14.58 -25.88
CA MET A 86 -23.50 -14.23 -26.77
C MET A 86 -23.95 -12.77 -26.64
N VAL A 87 -23.45 -12.02 -25.64
CA VAL A 87 -23.72 -10.59 -25.51
C VAL A 87 -22.74 -9.83 -26.39
N ILE A 88 -23.20 -9.45 -27.59
CA ILE A 88 -22.47 -8.50 -28.45
C ILE A 88 -22.41 -7.16 -27.70
N PRO A 89 -21.23 -6.55 -27.51
CA PRO A 89 -21.14 -5.21 -26.94
C PRO A 89 -21.78 -4.22 -27.93
N LEU A 90 -23.06 -3.92 -27.73
CA LEU A 90 -23.70 -2.76 -28.31
C LEU A 90 -23.08 -1.54 -27.62
N GLN A 91 -22.01 -1.01 -28.23
CA GLN A 91 -21.35 0.29 -28.03
C GLN A 91 -19.82 0.14 -27.88
N ALA A 92 -19.13 0.56 -28.94
CA ALA A 92 -17.76 1.06 -28.91
C ALA A 92 -17.81 2.60 -28.97
#